data_AF-A0A6N1VDX7-F1
#
_entry.id   AF-A0A6N1VDX7-F1
#
_cell.length_a   1.000
_cell.length_b   1.000
_cell.length_c   1.000
_cell.angle_alpha   90.00
_cell.angle_beta   90.00
_cell.angle_gamma   90.00
#
_symmetry.space_group_name_H-M   'P 1'
#
loop_
_entity.id
_entity.type
_entity.pdbx_description
1 polymer ?
#
loop_
_entity_poly.entity_id
_entity_poly.type
_entity_poly.pdbx_seq_one_letter_code
_entity_poly.pdbx_strand_id
1 'polypeptide(L)' 'MPQLLFFAAVAAVGVLGYRAFVKEAKRVSERVRRAEKEQETGAMGTLVKDEKTGEYRVMRPDE' A
#
# COMPACT_ATOMS: atom_id res chain seq x y z
N MET A 1 22.29 22.50 -24.23
CA MET A 1 21.22 23.48 -23.97
C MET A 1 20.61 23.21 -22.60
N PRO A 2 20.71 24.12 -21.63
CA PRO A 2 20.24 23.89 -20.25
C PRO A 2 18.74 23.55 -20.13
N GLN A 3 17.92 23.89 -21.15
CA GLN A 3 16.50 23.52 -21.20
C GLN A 3 16.28 22.00 -21.22
N LEU A 4 17.14 21.22 -21.87
CA LEU A 4 17.02 19.75 -21.90
C LEU A 4 17.21 19.12 -20.52
N LEU A 5 18.13 19.69 -19.72
CA LEU A 5 18.35 19.24 -18.35
C LEU A 5 17.14 19.55 -17.46
N PHE A 6 16.50 20.70 -17.66
CA PHE A 6 15.27 21.06 -16.96
C PHE A 6 14.14 20.06 -17.27
N PHE A 7 13.89 19.77 -18.56
CA PHE A 7 12.86 18.79 -18.93
C PHE A 7 13.19 17.38 -18.42
N ALA A 8 14.45 16.96 -18.45
CA ALA A 8 14.88 15.69 -17.89
C ALA A 8 14.62 15.61 -16.37
N ALA A 9 14.88 16.69 -15.63
CA ALA A 9 14.61 16.76 -14.20
C ALA A 9 13.11 16.69 -13.90
N VAL A 10 12.28 17.44 -14.64
CA VAL A 10 10.81 17.40 -14.51
C VAL A 10 10.28 16.00 -14.81
N ALA A 11 10.75 15.36 -15.89
CA ALA A 11 10.36 14.00 -16.22
C ALA A 11 10.75 13.01 -15.13
N ALA A 12 11.96 13.13 -14.56
CA ALA A 12 12.42 12.28 -13.47
C ALA A 12 11.54 12.42 -12.22
N VAL A 13 11.20 13.64 -11.82
CA VAL A 13 10.29 13.91 -10.70
C VAL A 13 8.90 13.34 -10.96
N GLY A 14 8.37 13.52 -12.18
CA GLY A 14 7.08 12.96 -12.56
C GLY A 14 7.05 11.43 -12.47
N VAL A 15 8.09 10.75 -12.95
CA VAL A 15 8.21 9.28 -12.87
C VAL A 15 8.30 8.82 -11.42
N LEU A 16 9.12 9.47 -10.59
CA LEU A 16 9.26 9.12 -9.18
C LEU A 16 7.94 9.31 -8.42
N GLY A 17 7.26 10.44 -8.64
CA GLY A 17 5.95 10.73 -8.06
C GLY A 17 4.88 9.72 -8.48
N TYR A 18 4.81 9.39 -9.78
CA TYR A 18 3.88 8.40 -10.29
C TYR A 18 4.11 7.02 -9.68
N ARG A 19 5.37 6.57 -9.58
CA ARG A 19 5.70 5.26 -8.98
C ARG A 19 5.34 5.21 -7.50
N ALA A 20 5.59 6.29 -6.75
CA ALA A 20 5.20 6.37 -5.35
C ALA A 20 3.67 6.32 -5.20
N PHE A 21 2.95 7.07 -6.04
CA PHE A 21 1.49 7.09 -6.04
C PHE A 21 0.88 5.72 -6.34
N VAL A 22 1.37 5.02 -7.37
CA VAL A 22 0.89 3.68 -7.73
C VAL A 22 1.13 2.67 -6.61
N LYS A 23 2.27 2.76 -5.91
CA LYS A 23 2.57 1.90 -4.76
C LYS A 23 1.55 2.10 -3.64
N GLU A 24 1.19 3.34 -3.35
CA GLU A 24 0.22 3.67 -2.31
C GLU A 24 -1.20 3.27 -2.73
N ALA A 25 -1.58 3.51 -3.98
CA ALA A 25 -2.87 3.08 -4.52
C ALA A 25 -3.07 1.56 -4.40
N LYS A 26 -2.02 0.77 -4.67
CA LYS A 26 -2.06 -0.68 -4.47
C LYS A 26 -2.28 -1.05 -2.99
N ARG A 27 -1.58 -0.39 -2.06
CA ARG A 27 -1.73 -0.62 -0.62
C ARG A 27 -3.15 -0.32 -0.14
N VAL A 28 -3.73 0.79 -0.60
CA VAL A 28 -5.11 1.19 -0.26
C VAL A 28 -6.12 0.21 -0.86
N SER A 29 -5.96 -0.17 -2.13
CA SER A 29 -6.86 -1.14 -2.77
C SER A 29 -6.84 -2.50 -2.07
N GLU A 30 -5.67 -2.99 -1.66
CA GLU A 30 -5.55 -4.22 -0.88
C GLU A 30 -6.18 -4.12 0.51
N ARG A 31 -6.20 -2.94 1.13
CA ARG A 31 -6.90 -2.69 2.39
C ARG A 31 -8.42 -2.72 2.20
N VAL A 32 -8.94 -2.00 1.19
CA VAL A 32 -10.37 -1.96 0.89
C VAL A 32 -10.90 -3.36 0.57
N ARG A 33 -10.20 -4.11 -0.30
CA ARG A 33 -10.61 -5.46 -0.67
C ARG A 33 -10.63 -6.45 0.50
N ARG A 34 -9.78 -6.24 1.51
CA ARG A 34 -9.81 -7.02 2.76
C ARG A 34 -11.02 -6.63 3.62
N ALA A 35 -11.26 -5.34 3.79
CA ALA A 35 -12.42 -4.84 4.53
C ALA A 35 -13.75 -5.28 3.90
N GLU A 36 -13.83 -5.36 2.56
CA GLU A 36 -15.00 -5.91 1.85
C GLU A 36 -15.23 -7.38 2.17
N LYS A 37 -14.18 -8.22 2.15
CA LYS A 37 -14.28 -9.64 2.51
C LYS A 37 -14.67 -9.86 3.98
N GLU A 38 -14.14 -9.03 4.88
CA GLU A 38 -14.48 -9.07 6.30
C GLU A 38 -15.95 -8.69 6.51
N GLN A 39 -16.46 -7.68 5.79
CA GLN A 39 -17.88 -7.33 5.80
C GLN A 39 -18.78 -8.43 5.23
N GLU A 40 -18.40 -9.05 4.11
CA GLU A 40 -19.18 -10.13 3.48
C GLU A 40 -19.32 -11.35 4.41
N THR A 41 -18.27 -11.65 5.17
CA THR A 41 -18.23 -12.80 6.09
C THR A 41 -18.70 -12.48 7.51
N GLY A 42 -18.95 -11.19 7.83
CA GLY A 42 -19.23 -10.72 9.19
C GLY A 42 -18.05 -10.85 10.16
N ALA A 43 -16.83 -11.04 9.64
CA ALA A 43 -15.62 -11.20 10.45
C ALA A 43 -15.13 -9.83 10.98
N MET A 44 -14.81 -9.75 12.27
CA MET A 44 -14.22 -8.55 12.90
C MET A 44 -12.70 -8.49 12.77
N GLY A 45 -12.16 -8.82 11.59
CA GLY A 45 -10.73 -8.78 11.31
C GLY A 45 -10.10 -10.14 11.01
N THR A 46 -9.05 -10.12 10.19
CA THR A 46 -8.28 -11.31 9.82
C THR A 46 -7.19 -11.61 10.87
N LEU A 47 -7.19 -12.83 11.43
CA LEU A 47 -6.12 -13.28 12.33
C LEU A 47 -4.86 -13.67 11.54
N VAL A 48 -3.73 -13.08 11.91
CA VAL A 48 -2.40 -13.39 11.37
C VAL A 48 -1.55 -13.96 12.50
N LYS A 49 -0.87 -15.07 12.22
CA LYS A 49 0.04 -15.69 13.18
C LYS A 49 1.33 -14.89 13.26
N ASP A 50 1.73 -14.52 14.46
CA ASP A 50 3.04 -13.97 14.76
C ASP A 50 4.07 -15.13 14.74
N GLU A 51 5.03 -15.10 13.82
CA GLU A 51 6.02 -16.18 13.68
C GLU A 51 7.01 -16.27 14.84
N LYS A 52 7.18 -15.19 15.63
CA LYS A 52 8.12 -15.15 16.75
C LYS A 52 7.51 -15.70 18.04
N THR A 53 6.23 -15.43 18.26
CA THR A 53 5.52 -15.81 19.50
C THR A 53 4.54 -16.97 19.30
N GLY A 54 4.13 -17.24 18.05
CA GLY A 54 3.12 -18.24 17.71
C GLY A 54 1.67 -17.78 17.98
N GLU A 55 1.48 -16.59 18.54
CA GLU A 55 0.16 -16.02 18.86
C GLU A 55 -0.54 -15.50 17.61
N TYR A 56 -1.87 -15.62 17.55
CA TYR A 56 -2.67 -15.01 16.50
C TYR A 56 -3.08 -13.60 16.91
N ARG A 57 -2.81 -12.62 16.04
CA ARG A 57 -3.18 -11.21 16.25
C ARG A 57 -4.07 -10.74 15.11
N VAL A 58 -5.01 -9.86 15.43
CA VAL A 58 -5.79 -9.19 14.39
C VAL A 58 -4.84 -8.36 13.54
N MET A 59 -4.92 -8.52 12.22
CA MET A 59 -4.11 -7.76 11.29
C MET A 59 -4.46 -6.27 11.40
N ARG A 60 -3.59 -5.49 12.04
CA ARG A 60 -3.72 -4.03 12.07
C ARG A 60 -2.91 -3.46 10.91
N PRO A 61 -3.53 -2.72 9.97
CA PRO A 61 -2.84 -2.16 8.81
C PRO A 61 -1.82 -1.05 9.14
N ASP A 62 -1.71 -0.68 10.42
CA ASP A 62 -0.98 0.48 10.95
C ASP A 62 0.34 0.09 11.64
N GLU A 63 0.64 -1.20 11.77
CA GLU A 63 1.93 -1.77 12.21
C GLU A 63 2.76 -2.29 11.03
#